data_AF-A0A533XTV7-F1
#
_entry.id   AF-A0A533XTV7-F1
#
_cell.length_a   1.000
_cell.length_b   1.000
_cell.length_c   1.000
_cell.angle_alpha   90.00
_cell.angle_beta   90.00
_cell.angle_gamma   90.00
#
_symmetry.space_group_name_H-M   'P 1'
#
loop_
_entity.id
_entity.type
_entity.pdbx_description
1 polymer ?
#
loop_
_entity_poly.entity_id
_entity_poly.type
_entity_poly.pdbx_seq_one_letter_code
_entity_poly.pdbx_strand_id
1 'polypeptide(L)'
;MGAKVIRDHRPTASGQVFTPDGRANALYLNELFDAVAKETAARLHRRYGAQVPLTGGLWGGSWYFADECGYTRARFRRLYSLVCVPQNRGLEDPGNLKLLFRVYANVLAEAFEPYGIALGDANG
;
A
#
# COMPACT_ATOMS: atom_id res chain seq x y z
N MET A 1 35.01 3.59 1.08
CA MET A 1 33.77 3.25 1.81
C MET A 1 32.74 2.81 0.76
N GLY A 2 32.33 1.54 0.75
CA GLY A 2 31.32 1.07 -0.21
C GLY A 2 29.97 1.70 0.10
N ALA A 3 29.29 2.27 -0.91
CA ALA A 3 27.95 2.78 -0.76
C ALA A 3 27.03 1.65 -0.26
N LYS A 4 26.42 1.83 0.91
CA LYS A 4 25.48 0.85 1.48
C LYS A 4 24.27 0.81 0.55
N VAL A 5 24.14 -0.26 -0.23
CA VAL A 5 23.00 -0.45 -1.13
C VAL A 5 21.73 -0.54 -0.28
N ILE A 6 20.91 0.51 -0.30
CA ILE A 6 19.59 0.49 0.33
C ILE A 6 18.70 -0.40 -0.53
N ARG A 7 18.39 -1.60 -0.04
CA ARG A 7 17.48 -2.53 -0.73
C ARG A 7 16.06 -2.27 -0.28
N ASP A 8 15.25 -1.87 -1.24
CA ASP A 8 13.81 -1.78 -1.05
C ASP A 8 13.18 -3.16 -1.16
N HIS A 9 12.10 -3.34 -0.39
CA HIS A 9 11.36 -4.59 -0.37
C HIS A 9 10.08 -4.37 -1.18
N ARG A 10 9.74 -5.34 -2.03
CA ARG A 10 8.42 -5.34 -2.66
C ARG A 10 7.41 -5.86 -1.61
N PRO A 11 6.33 -5.11 -1.31
CA PRO A 11 5.30 -5.59 -0.40
C PRO A 11 4.62 -6.85 -0.96
N THR A 12 4.32 -7.81 -0.08
CA THR A 12 3.66 -9.07 -0.40
C THR A 12 2.59 -9.39 0.64
N ALA A 13 1.59 -10.19 0.26
CA ALA A 13 0.63 -10.77 1.20
C ALA A 13 1.00 -12.23 1.51
N SER A 14 0.39 -12.81 2.55
CA SER A 14 0.63 -14.21 2.92
C SER A 14 -0.01 -15.24 1.98
N GLY A 15 -0.91 -14.80 1.11
CA GLY A 15 -1.63 -15.66 0.17
C GLY A 15 -2.01 -14.97 -1.14
N GLN A 16 -2.79 -15.69 -1.95
CA GLN A 16 -3.23 -15.19 -3.26
C GLN A 16 -4.24 -14.06 -3.11
N VAL A 17 -3.81 -12.82 -3.38
CA VAL A 17 -4.65 -11.63 -3.25
C VAL A 17 -5.78 -11.63 -4.29
N PHE A 18 -5.47 -11.92 -5.55
CA PHE A 18 -6.43 -11.94 -6.65
C PHE A 18 -6.57 -13.34 -7.24
N THR A 19 -7.80 -13.77 -7.44
CA THR A 19 -8.13 -14.99 -8.17
C THR A 19 -8.09 -14.76 -9.68
N PRO A 20 -7.91 -15.80 -10.51
CA PRO A 20 -7.88 -15.66 -11.98
C PRO A 20 -9.15 -15.04 -12.57
N ASP A 21 -10.30 -15.21 -11.90
CA ASP A 21 -11.58 -14.61 -12.31
C ASP A 21 -11.77 -13.16 -11.82
N GLY A 22 -10.75 -12.55 -11.20
CA GLY A 22 -10.71 -11.12 -10.83
C GLY A 22 -11.41 -10.79 -9.52
N ARG A 23 -11.69 -11.78 -8.67
CA ARG A 23 -12.10 -11.56 -7.26
C ARG A 23 -10.85 -11.34 -6.42
N ALA A 24 -11.02 -10.75 -5.24
CA ALA A 24 -9.92 -10.60 -4.29
C ALA A 24 -10.25 -11.22 -2.95
N ASN A 25 -9.24 -11.78 -2.29
CA ASN A 25 -9.36 -12.17 -0.89
C ASN A 25 -9.14 -10.94 0.00
N ALA A 26 -10.15 -10.59 0.80
CA ALA A 26 -10.17 -9.38 1.63
C ALA A 26 -9.08 -9.39 2.71
N LEU A 27 -8.78 -10.56 3.29
CA LEU A 27 -7.70 -10.71 4.27
C LEU A 27 -6.34 -10.41 3.64
N TYR A 28 -6.00 -11.12 2.55
CA TYR A 28 -4.71 -10.94 1.89
C TYR A 28 -4.56 -9.55 1.26
N LEU A 29 -5.65 -8.96 0.79
CA LEU A 29 -5.63 -7.60 0.30
C LEU A 29 -5.40 -6.58 1.43
N ASN A 30 -5.97 -6.81 2.61
CA ASN A 30 -5.70 -6.00 3.79
C ASN A 30 -4.24 -6.11 4.23
N GLU A 31 -3.68 -7.33 4.26
CA GLU A 31 -2.26 -7.56 4.54
C GLU A 31 -1.36 -6.84 3.54
N LEU A 32 -1.70 -6.88 2.24
CA LEU A 32 -0.94 -6.18 1.21
C LEU A 32 -0.91 -4.67 1.45
N PHE A 33 -2.05 -4.06 1.81
CA PHE A 33 -2.11 -2.63 2.12
C PHE A 33 -1.32 -2.26 3.37
N ASP A 34 -1.37 -3.09 4.42
CA ASP A 34 -0.54 -2.87 5.60
C ASP A 34 0.95 -3.00 5.28
N ALA A 35 1.34 -3.98 4.46
CA ALA A 35 2.72 -4.15 4.00
C ALA A 35 3.20 -2.94 3.16
N VAL A 36 2.34 -2.38 2.31
CA VAL A 36 2.62 -1.15 1.55
C VAL A 36 2.87 0.03 2.50
N ALA A 37 2.04 0.22 3.52
CA ALA A 37 2.22 1.29 4.50
C ALA A 37 3.54 1.13 5.28
N LYS A 38 3.84 -0.09 5.75
CA LYS A 38 5.07 -0.40 6.48
C LYS A 38 6.32 -0.17 5.63
N GLU A 39 6.32 -0.63 4.38
CA GLU A 39 7.47 -0.41 3.49
C GLU A 39 7.61 1.06 3.10
N THR A 40 6.50 1.80 2.95
CA THR A 40 6.53 3.26 2.75
C THR A 40 7.23 3.95 3.92
N ALA A 41 6.82 3.66 5.16
CA ALA A 41 7.46 4.19 6.36
C ALA A 41 8.96 3.84 6.41
N ALA A 42 9.30 2.60 6.06
CA ALA A 42 10.69 2.15 6.03
C ALA A 42 11.51 2.87 4.96
N ARG A 43 10.98 3.09 3.76
CA ARG A 43 11.65 3.86 2.68
C ARG A 43 11.82 5.32 3.07
N LEU A 44 10.81 5.93 3.69
CA LEU A 44 10.89 7.30 4.20
C LEU A 44 12.02 7.45 5.23
N HIS A 45 12.12 6.50 6.16
CA HIS A 45 13.19 6.47 7.14
C HIS A 45 14.57 6.27 6.49
N ARG A 46 14.73 5.27 5.62
CA ARG A 46 16.02 4.94 4.99
C ARG A 46 16.56 6.03 4.09
N ARG A 47 15.70 6.75 3.36
CA ARG A 47 16.10 7.73 2.33
C ARG A 47 16.11 9.18 2.80
N TYR A 48 15.25 9.51 3.76
CA TYR A 48 15.03 10.90 4.19
C TYR A 48 15.21 11.09 5.71
N GLY A 49 15.49 10.03 6.47
CA GLY A 49 15.57 10.10 7.93
C GLY A 49 14.21 10.34 8.60
N ALA A 50 13.11 10.30 7.86
CA ALA A 50 11.78 10.63 8.34
C ALA A 50 11.14 9.44 9.08
N GLN A 51 10.85 9.62 10.37
CA GLN A 51 10.11 8.65 11.17
C GLN A 51 8.61 8.94 11.09
N VAL A 52 7.95 8.34 10.12
CA VAL A 52 6.49 8.44 9.93
C VAL A 52 5.90 7.04 10.00
N PRO A 53 5.44 6.57 11.17
CA PRO A 53 4.80 5.27 11.28
C PRO A 53 3.47 5.30 10.52
N LEU A 54 3.32 4.46 9.49
CA LEU A 54 2.11 4.34 8.70
C LEU A 54 1.46 2.99 8.96
N THR A 55 0.14 2.97 8.98
CA THR A 55 -0.64 1.73 8.89
C THR A 55 -1.58 1.80 7.70
N GLY A 56 -1.83 0.64 7.10
CA GLY A 56 -2.66 0.52 5.91
C GLY A 56 -3.67 -0.59 6.08
N GLY A 57 -4.75 -0.53 5.33
CA GLY A 57 -5.74 -1.59 5.36
C GLY A 57 -6.86 -1.41 4.35
N LEU A 58 -7.72 -2.41 4.30
CA LEU A 58 -8.93 -2.39 3.49
C LEU A 58 -9.95 -1.43 4.13
N TRP A 59 -10.57 -0.56 3.33
CA TRP A 59 -11.65 0.30 3.82
C TRP A 59 -12.83 -0.54 4.33
N GLY A 60 -13.40 -0.15 5.49
CA GLY A 60 -14.38 -0.92 6.26
C GLY A 60 -15.53 -1.52 5.45
N GLY A 61 -16.15 -0.73 4.57
CA GLY A 61 -17.29 -1.23 3.81
C GLY A 61 -16.94 -2.28 2.75
N SER A 62 -15.66 -2.46 2.41
CA SER A 62 -15.21 -3.51 1.50
C SER A 62 -15.31 -4.92 2.12
N TRP A 63 -15.27 -5.02 3.46
CA TRP A 63 -15.40 -6.29 4.17
C TRP A 63 -16.81 -6.88 4.07
N TYR A 64 -17.85 -6.03 3.98
CA TYR A 64 -19.24 -6.50 3.85
C TYR A 64 -19.53 -7.25 2.55
N PHE A 65 -18.64 -7.13 1.56
CA PHE A 65 -18.78 -7.80 0.28
C PHE A 65 -18.00 -9.11 0.20
N ALA A 66 -17.42 -9.61 1.29
CA ALA A 66 -16.74 -10.92 1.28
C ALA A 66 -17.73 -12.09 1.46
N ASP A 67 -17.36 -13.26 0.93
CA ASP A 67 -17.98 -14.54 1.28
C ASP A 67 -17.33 -15.14 2.54
N GLU A 68 -17.78 -16.32 2.95
CA GLU A 68 -17.31 -17.02 4.16
C GLU A 68 -15.82 -17.40 4.09
N CYS A 69 -15.25 -17.47 2.88
CA CYS A 69 -13.83 -17.74 2.63
C CYS A 69 -13.01 -16.45 2.51
N GLY A 70 -13.63 -15.28 2.70
CA GLY A 70 -12.99 -13.97 2.61
C GLY A 70 -12.88 -13.42 1.18
N TYR A 71 -13.41 -14.09 0.16
CA TYR A 71 -13.35 -13.59 -1.22
C TYR A 71 -14.48 -12.62 -1.51
N THR A 72 -14.18 -11.56 -2.24
CA THR A 72 -15.19 -10.57 -2.64
C THR A 72 -16.26 -11.22 -3.50
N ARG A 73 -17.54 -11.01 -3.21
CA ARG A 73 -18.70 -11.58 -3.93
C ARG A 73 -18.84 -11.05 -5.36
N ALA A 74 -18.13 -9.98 -5.69
CA ALA A 74 -18.06 -9.42 -7.03
C ALA A 74 -16.62 -8.98 -7.35
N ARG A 75 -16.36 -8.71 -8.63
CA ARG A 75 -15.13 -8.05 -9.08
C ARG A 75 -15.09 -6.61 -8.57
N PHE A 76 -13.94 -6.18 -8.07
CA PHE A 76 -13.75 -4.77 -7.72
C PHE A 76 -13.75 -3.92 -9.00
N ARG A 77 -14.67 -2.94 -9.07
CA ARG A 77 -14.63 -1.86 -10.07
C ARG A 77 -13.74 -0.70 -9.61
N ARG A 78 -13.70 -0.48 -8.30
CA ARG A 78 -12.86 0.50 -7.62
C ARG A 78 -12.36 -0.13 -6.34
N LEU A 79 -11.09 0.08 -6.04
CA LEU A 79 -10.47 -0.42 -4.83
C LEU A 79 -9.95 0.77 -4.01
N TYR A 80 -10.30 0.78 -2.72
CA TYR A 80 -9.91 1.85 -1.81
C TYR A 80 -8.95 1.28 -0.76
N SER A 81 -7.74 1.84 -0.75
CA SER A 81 -6.77 1.62 0.32
C SER A 81 -6.97 2.71 1.38
N LEU A 82 -7.12 2.31 2.65
CA LEU A 82 -7.12 3.22 3.77
C LEU A 82 -5.72 3.28 4.36
N VAL A 83 -5.19 4.50 4.50
CA VAL A 83 -3.87 4.74 5.10
C VAL A 83 -4.04 5.69 6.27
N CYS A 84 -3.59 5.28 7.44
CA CYS A 84 -3.50 6.14 8.60
C CYS A 84 -2.12 6.80 8.62
N VAL A 85 -2.13 8.12 8.56
CA VAL A 85 -0.93 8.96 8.67
C VAL A 85 -0.98 9.66 10.03
N PRO A 86 0.10 9.60 10.84
CA PRO A 86 0.12 10.22 12.16
C PRO A 86 0.12 11.74 12.03
N GLN A 87 -0.51 12.43 12.99
CA GLN A 87 -0.39 13.88 13.07
C GLN A 87 1.04 14.24 13.47
N ASN A 88 1.81 14.71 12.48
CA ASN A 88 3.22 15.05 12.62
C ASN A 88 3.44 16.45 12.03
N ARG A 89 4.04 17.36 12.80
CA ARG A 89 4.34 18.74 12.35
C ARG A 89 5.16 18.79 11.07
N GLY A 90 6.05 17.82 10.85
CA GLY A 90 6.83 17.73 9.61
C GLY A 90 5.97 17.48 8.37
N LEU A 91 4.76 16.96 8.53
CA LEU A 91 3.78 16.75 7.45
C LEU A 91 2.80 17.92 7.29
N GLU A 92 2.90 18.97 8.11
CA GLU A 92 2.22 20.24 7.86
C GLU A 92 2.83 20.98 6.65
N ASP A 93 4.11 20.70 6.34
CA ASP A 93 4.73 21.14 5.11
C ASP A 93 4.14 20.38 3.89
N PRO A 94 3.55 21.10 2.90
CA PRO A 94 2.94 20.46 1.74
C PRO A 94 3.93 19.66 0.89
N GLY A 95 5.21 20.05 0.86
CA GLY A 95 6.26 19.35 0.13
C GLY A 95 6.56 17.98 0.73
N ASN A 96 6.66 17.91 2.05
CA ASN A 96 6.84 16.66 2.79
C ASN A 96 5.62 15.74 2.65
N LEU A 97 4.40 16.30 2.72
CA LEU A 97 3.18 15.52 2.51
C LEU A 97 3.12 14.95 1.09
N LYS A 98 3.45 15.75 0.06
CA LYS A 98 3.53 15.29 -1.33
C LYS A 98 4.60 14.22 -1.51
N LEU A 99 5.76 14.37 -0.86
CA LEU A 99 6.82 13.37 -0.87
C LEU A 99 6.34 12.03 -0.28
N LEU A 100 5.65 12.06 0.85
CA LEU A 100 5.09 10.87 1.49
C LEU A 100 4.16 10.13 0.52
N PHE A 101 3.18 10.83 -0.06
CA PHE A 101 2.23 10.20 -0.98
C PHE A 101 2.88 9.73 -2.28
N ARG A 102 3.92 10.40 -2.77
CA ARG A 102 4.71 9.91 -3.90
C ARG A 102 5.41 8.59 -3.58
N VAL A 103 6.04 8.48 -2.40
CA VAL A 103 6.67 7.23 -1.98
C VAL A 103 5.60 6.15 -1.81
N TYR A 104 4.48 6.47 -1.16
CA TYR A 104 3.37 5.53 -0.99
C TYR A 104 2.84 5.00 -2.33
N ALA A 105 2.58 5.90 -3.30
CA ALA A 105 2.08 5.52 -4.61
C ALA A 105 3.05 4.60 -5.38
N ASN A 106 4.37 4.87 -5.30
CA ASN A 106 5.38 4.01 -5.91
C ASN A 106 5.40 2.62 -5.27
N VAL A 107 5.40 2.54 -3.94
CA VAL A 107 5.38 1.27 -3.21
C VAL A 107 4.09 0.48 -3.52
N LEU A 108 2.96 1.19 -3.62
CA LEU A 108 1.68 0.60 -4.00
C LEU A 108 1.72 0.04 -5.43
N ALA A 109 2.28 0.78 -6.39
CA ALA A 109 2.42 0.31 -7.77
C ALA A 109 3.30 -0.95 -7.85
N GLU A 110 4.44 -0.96 -7.15
CA GLU A 110 5.32 -2.13 -7.07
C GLU A 110 4.65 -3.35 -6.43
N ALA A 111 3.79 -3.13 -5.43
CA ALA A 111 3.04 -4.20 -4.78
C ALA A 111 1.97 -4.80 -5.70
N PHE A 112 1.43 -4.02 -6.63
CA PHE A 112 0.34 -4.44 -7.54
C PHE A 112 0.83 -4.97 -8.89
N GLU A 113 2.07 -4.67 -9.28
CA GLU A 113 2.73 -5.14 -10.50
C GLU A 113 2.59 -6.67 -10.72
N PRO A 114 2.83 -7.56 -9.72
CA PRO A 114 2.72 -9.01 -9.92
C PRO A 114 1.31 -9.50 -10.29
N TYR A 115 0.28 -8.69 -10.03
CA TYR A 115 -1.11 -9.02 -10.35
C TYR A 115 -1.55 -8.45 -11.71
N GLY A 116 -0.63 -7.86 -12.48
CA GLY A 116 -0.93 -7.23 -13.77
C GLY A 116 -1.77 -5.97 -13.64
N ILE A 117 -1.81 -5.35 -12.45
CA ILE A 117 -2.56 -4.13 -12.19
C ILE A 117 -1.60 -2.95 -12.27
N ALA A 118 -1.67 -2.20 -13.37
CA ALA A 118 -0.97 -0.93 -13.51
C ALA A 118 -1.76 0.17 -12.81
N LEU A 119 -1.15 0.81 -11.81
CA LEU A 119 -1.71 2.02 -11.19
C LEU A 119 -1.35 3.22 -12.07
N GLY A 120 -2.32 4.10 -12.32
CA GLY A 120 -2.09 5.33 -13.06
C GLY A 120 -1.08 6.24 -12.35
N ASP A 121 -0.45 7.14 -13.11
CA ASP A 121 0.51 8.10 -12.57
C ASP A 121 -0.11 8.90 -11.42
N ALA A 122 0.54 8.89 -10.26
CA ALA A 122 0.12 9.65 -9.07
C ALA A 122 0.32 11.17 -9.21
N ASN A 123 0.70 11.63 -10.40
CA ASN A 123 0.90 13.04 -10.74
C ASN A 123 -0.25 13.49 -11.66
N GLY A 124 -1.39 13.80 -11.05
CA GLY A 124 -2.23 14.88 -11.58
C GLY A 124 -1.51 16.21 -11.44
#